data_AF-A0A7K2Z082-F1
#
_entry.id   AF-A0A7K2Z082-F1
#
_cell.length_a   1.000
_cell.length_b   1.000
_cell.length_c   1.000
_cell.angle_alpha   90.00
_cell.angle_beta   90.00
_cell.angle_gamma   90.00
#
_symmetry.space_group_name_H-M   'P 1'
#
loop_
_entity.id
_entity.type
_entity.pdbx_description
1 polymer ?
#
loop_
_entity_poly.entity_id
_entity_poly.type
_entity_poly.pdbx_seq_one_letter_code
_entity_poly.pdbx_strand_id
1 'polypeptide(L)'
;MTDIGAWELLEESESLWRGTLDESLRCDGSVDSRHRRRLVRAALSAYDDLRRRQAPTADPLGVLTRWPACTVVALLSCAAGAADRRQLHHRIAESTPGMSASTWMRGWGEAWHRLAEEGVLRPGRHSGSDTPGLALLLAGLDTTGIRYSAPELYLVPDTGSLFLRFAGRAEHTWTVHADGFPLTVTADRCALPTPSRVVDCRHWSGATHTVALVDPADPLLVFDEGGTLVASDDALPNGSVWLLHPGEPPAAAFRATRRIAEELSAPAGWGQWWLGRVLTADAGAIRAYLVARDGTPVEGRWRPVAGSGSGAALHPGEAVEGLVDGHDNPVYAQPPTLNLPIAPGRTWRVEVQNRDVTRPFVAERESLGGHLDLADLFPTPALGRFRIRARRAGGRGLDRDVTVAEGVRVRSHPRVRLLTATGRLDVADVDVLAPPGLAADRDRVRLDGRQAEADVVIRDARPEGAGGGGSTAAVAHLALRLRPPHAAVRK
;
A
#
# COMPACT_ATOMS: atom_id res chain seq x y z
N MET A 1 -25.20 -53.16 14.69
CA MET A 1 -24.62 -51.90 14.21
C MET A 1 -23.63 -51.45 15.25
N THR A 2 -22.35 -51.46 14.91
CA THR A 2 -21.27 -50.94 15.76
C THR A 2 -21.53 -49.46 15.97
N ASP A 3 -21.48 -48.98 17.21
CA ASP A 3 -21.68 -47.57 17.54
C ASP A 3 -20.49 -46.78 17.00
N ILE A 4 -20.67 -46.04 15.90
CA ILE A 4 -19.61 -45.24 15.29
C ILE A 4 -19.51 -43.92 16.08
N GLY A 5 -18.32 -43.62 16.60
CA GLY A 5 -18.10 -42.37 17.32
C GLY A 5 -18.22 -41.13 16.43
N ALA A 6 -18.47 -39.98 17.05
CA ALA A 6 -18.65 -38.71 16.33
C ALA A 6 -17.41 -38.31 15.50
N TRP A 7 -16.21 -38.68 15.97
CA TRP A 7 -14.96 -38.44 15.24
C TRP A 7 -14.88 -39.29 13.98
N GLU A 8 -15.06 -40.60 14.12
CA GLU A 8 -14.98 -41.56 13.01
C GLU A 8 -16.02 -41.23 11.94
N LEU A 9 -17.23 -40.84 12.37
CA LEU A 9 -18.27 -40.38 11.46
C LEU A 9 -17.82 -39.17 10.62
N LEU A 10 -17.15 -38.19 11.23
CA LEU A 10 -16.69 -36.99 10.55
C LEU A 10 -15.53 -37.30 9.60
N GLU A 11 -14.54 -38.09 10.00
CA GLU A 11 -13.44 -38.50 9.12
C GLU A 11 -13.95 -39.33 7.93
N GLU A 12 -14.81 -40.31 8.18
CA GLU A 12 -15.38 -41.16 7.13
C GLU A 12 -16.24 -40.33 6.16
N SER A 13 -17.08 -39.43 6.68
CA SER A 13 -17.93 -38.58 5.84
C SER A 13 -17.13 -37.52 5.07
N GLU A 14 -16.07 -36.97 5.67
CA GLU A 14 -15.17 -36.03 5.00
C GLU A 14 -14.46 -36.72 3.84
N SER A 15 -13.91 -37.92 4.07
CA SER A 15 -13.26 -38.70 3.02
C SER A 15 -14.24 -39.07 1.90
N LEU A 16 -15.45 -39.54 2.26
CA LEU A 16 -16.49 -39.90 1.31
C LEU A 16 -16.90 -38.70 0.44
N TRP A 17 -17.29 -37.60 1.07
CA TRP A 17 -17.82 -36.43 0.36
C TRP A 17 -16.74 -35.64 -0.38
N ARG A 18 -15.47 -35.70 0.02
CA ARG A 18 -14.39 -35.14 -0.81
C ARG A 18 -14.26 -35.89 -2.14
N GLY A 19 -14.43 -37.22 -2.15
CA GLY A 19 -14.37 -38.02 -3.36
C GLY A 19 -15.57 -37.84 -4.31
N THR A 20 -16.74 -37.49 -3.76
CA THR A 20 -18.01 -37.36 -4.51
C THR A 20 -18.71 -36.03 -4.24
N LEU A 21 -17.94 -34.95 -4.09
CA LEU A 21 -18.48 -33.68 -3.59
C LEU A 21 -19.58 -33.14 -4.50
N ASP A 22 -19.36 -33.12 -5.82
CA ASP A 22 -20.32 -32.64 -6.80
C ASP A 22 -21.69 -33.33 -6.70
N GLU A 23 -21.69 -34.64 -6.42
CA GLU A 23 -22.91 -35.45 -6.24
C GLU A 23 -23.56 -35.16 -4.87
N SER A 24 -22.73 -35.06 -3.83
CA SER A 24 -23.14 -34.80 -2.45
C SER A 24 -23.79 -33.42 -2.29
N LEU A 25 -23.44 -32.44 -3.11
CA LEU A 25 -24.06 -31.11 -3.09
C LEU A 25 -25.51 -31.12 -3.61
N ARG A 26 -25.89 -32.05 -4.50
CA ARG A 26 -27.24 -32.08 -5.10
C ARG A 26 -28.36 -32.39 -4.12
N CYS A 27 -28.04 -32.72 -2.87
CA CYS A 27 -28.99 -33.02 -1.81
C CYS A 27 -30.01 -34.09 -2.24
N ASP A 28 -29.50 -35.22 -2.71
CA ASP A 28 -30.32 -36.36 -3.11
C ASP A 28 -31.31 -36.76 -2.00
N GLY A 29 -32.56 -37.04 -2.38
CA GLY A 29 -33.65 -37.30 -1.43
C GLY A 29 -33.54 -38.62 -0.66
N SER A 30 -32.46 -39.39 -0.87
CA SER A 30 -32.28 -40.70 -0.25
C SER A 30 -32.32 -40.60 1.28
N VAL A 31 -32.94 -41.60 1.92
CA VAL A 31 -33.12 -41.61 3.38
C VAL A 31 -31.76 -41.68 4.08
N ASP A 32 -30.83 -42.46 3.53
CA ASP A 32 -29.48 -42.66 4.08
C ASP A 32 -28.64 -41.38 4.01
N SER A 33 -28.69 -40.65 2.90
CA SER A 33 -28.02 -39.33 2.75
C SER A 33 -28.57 -38.33 3.76
N ARG A 34 -29.90 -38.25 3.95
CA ARG A 34 -30.52 -37.37 4.95
C ARG A 34 -30.18 -37.75 6.39
N HIS A 35 -30.09 -39.03 6.70
CA HIS A 35 -29.69 -39.49 8.03
C HIS A 35 -28.24 -39.12 8.32
N ARG A 36 -27.31 -39.42 7.40
CA ARG A 36 -25.88 -39.12 7.55
C ARG A 36 -25.61 -37.62 7.71
N ARG A 37 -26.25 -36.76 6.91
CA ARG A 37 -26.12 -35.28 7.03
C ARG A 37 -26.58 -34.77 8.39
N ARG A 38 -27.65 -35.33 8.95
CA ARG A 38 -28.13 -34.98 10.30
C ARG A 38 -27.12 -35.37 11.37
N LEU A 39 -26.55 -36.59 11.29
CA LEU A 39 -25.54 -37.05 12.23
C LEU A 39 -24.26 -36.22 12.15
N VAL A 40 -23.76 -35.92 10.95
CA VAL A 40 -22.56 -35.08 10.74
C VAL A 40 -22.77 -33.69 11.35
N ARG A 41 -23.93 -33.07 11.12
CA ARG A 41 -24.24 -31.76 11.71
C ARG A 41 -24.27 -31.80 13.24
N ALA A 42 -24.87 -32.84 13.82
CA ALA A 42 -24.86 -33.05 15.27
C ALA A 42 -23.44 -33.25 15.81
N ALA A 43 -22.60 -34.01 15.10
CA ALA A 43 -21.20 -34.22 15.45
C ALA A 43 -20.40 -32.90 15.42
N LEU A 44 -20.53 -32.10 14.35
CA LEU A 44 -19.88 -30.78 14.25
C LEU A 44 -20.31 -29.85 15.40
N SER A 45 -21.60 -29.83 15.76
CA SER A 45 -22.10 -29.05 16.91
C SER A 45 -21.50 -29.54 18.23
N ALA A 46 -21.44 -30.85 18.44
CA ALA A 46 -20.84 -31.45 19.65
C ALA A 46 -19.34 -31.13 19.77
N TYR A 47 -18.62 -31.06 18.66
CA TYR A 47 -17.21 -30.65 18.64
C TYR A 47 -17.02 -29.16 18.96
N ASP A 48 -17.92 -28.28 18.49
CA ASP A 48 -17.88 -26.87 18.94
C ASP A 48 -18.21 -26.76 20.43
N ASP A 49 -19.17 -27.52 20.94
CA ASP A 49 -19.47 -27.58 22.39
C ASP A 49 -18.27 -28.05 23.21
N LEU A 50 -17.55 -29.05 22.70
CA LEU A 50 -16.30 -29.52 23.31
C LEU A 50 -15.22 -28.43 23.29
N ARG A 51 -15.01 -27.77 22.13
CA ARG A 51 -14.09 -26.64 21.98
C ARG A 51 -14.43 -25.54 22.97
N ARG A 52 -15.69 -25.12 23.09
CA ARG A 52 -16.13 -24.07 24.03
C ARG A 52 -15.81 -24.42 25.48
N ARG A 53 -15.93 -25.70 25.87
CA ARG A 53 -15.64 -26.17 27.22
C ARG A 53 -14.15 -26.32 27.51
N GLN A 54 -13.38 -26.85 26.55
CA GLN A 54 -11.98 -27.25 26.78
C GLN A 54 -10.96 -26.24 26.27
N ALA A 55 -11.32 -25.42 25.28
CA ALA A 55 -10.45 -24.44 24.64
C ALA A 55 -11.25 -23.19 24.20
N PRO A 56 -11.83 -22.41 25.16
CA PRO A 56 -12.72 -21.30 24.84
C PRO A 56 -12.07 -20.18 24.01
N THR A 57 -10.75 -20.05 24.08
CA THR A 57 -9.96 -19.08 23.30
C THR A 57 -9.60 -19.57 21.89
N ALA A 58 -9.82 -20.86 21.58
CA ALA A 58 -9.57 -21.39 20.24
C ALA A 58 -10.59 -20.83 19.25
N ASP A 59 -10.16 -20.62 18.00
CA ASP A 59 -11.00 -20.08 16.95
C ASP A 59 -12.27 -20.96 16.76
N PRO A 60 -13.49 -20.39 16.89
CA PRO A 60 -14.72 -21.12 16.63
C PRO A 60 -14.82 -21.73 15.22
N LEU A 61 -14.05 -21.24 14.25
CA LEU A 61 -14.04 -21.80 12.90
C LEU A 61 -13.20 -23.06 12.78
N GLY A 62 -12.29 -23.34 13.71
CA GLY A 62 -11.36 -24.46 13.62
C GLY A 62 -12.06 -25.82 13.47
N VAL A 63 -13.23 -25.99 14.10
CA VAL A 63 -14.05 -27.21 13.95
C VAL A 63 -14.61 -27.33 12.54
N LEU A 64 -15.11 -26.24 11.97
CA LEU A 64 -15.74 -26.22 10.65
C LEU A 64 -14.72 -26.35 9.51
N THR A 65 -13.53 -25.77 9.68
CA THR A 65 -12.45 -25.82 8.69
C THR A 65 -11.62 -27.10 8.75
N ARG A 66 -11.73 -27.89 9.82
CA ARG A 66 -11.10 -29.22 9.95
C ARG A 66 -11.76 -30.28 9.05
N TRP A 67 -13.09 -30.21 8.88
CA TRP A 67 -13.88 -31.09 8.00
C TRP A 67 -14.70 -30.25 7.00
N PRO A 68 -14.03 -29.63 6.00
CA PRO A 68 -14.67 -28.68 5.13
C PRO A 68 -15.76 -29.29 4.24
N ALA A 69 -15.60 -30.51 3.72
CA ALA A 69 -16.67 -31.15 2.93
C ALA A 69 -17.90 -31.44 3.80
N CYS A 70 -17.68 -31.86 5.05
CA CYS A 70 -18.75 -32.04 6.03
C CYS A 70 -19.52 -30.74 6.28
N THR A 71 -18.79 -29.65 6.55
CA THR A 71 -19.38 -28.32 6.78
C THR A 71 -20.21 -27.86 5.58
N VAL A 72 -19.66 -27.98 4.36
CA VAL A 72 -20.34 -27.56 3.13
C VAL A 72 -21.63 -28.35 2.90
N VAL A 73 -21.56 -29.68 2.94
CA VAL A 73 -22.70 -30.56 2.68
C VAL A 73 -23.78 -30.43 3.77
N ALA A 74 -23.38 -30.27 5.03
CA ALA A 74 -24.30 -30.09 6.15
C ALA A 74 -25.09 -28.79 6.03
N LEU A 75 -24.42 -27.65 5.78
CA LEU A 75 -25.10 -26.36 5.73
C LEU A 75 -25.95 -26.21 4.47
N LEU A 76 -25.50 -26.77 3.34
CA LEU A 76 -26.28 -26.81 2.11
C LEU A 76 -27.61 -27.54 2.30
N SER A 77 -27.62 -28.64 3.06
CA SER A 77 -28.87 -29.33 3.40
C SER A 77 -29.82 -28.50 4.26
N CYS A 78 -29.31 -27.59 5.09
CA CYS A 78 -30.12 -26.62 5.83
C CYS A 78 -30.70 -25.56 4.88
N ALA A 79 -29.92 -25.10 3.92
CA ALA A 79 -30.33 -24.10 2.94
C ALA A 79 -31.33 -24.62 1.91
N ALA A 80 -31.22 -25.90 1.53
CA ALA A 80 -32.05 -26.53 0.50
C ALA A 80 -33.57 -26.45 0.72
N GLY A 81 -34.02 -26.25 1.98
CA GLY A 81 -35.45 -26.07 2.28
C GLY A 81 -35.78 -24.71 2.91
N ALA A 82 -34.87 -23.74 2.82
CA ALA A 82 -35.13 -22.37 3.26
C ALA A 82 -35.55 -21.52 2.05
N ALA A 83 -36.65 -20.80 2.18
CA ALA A 83 -37.13 -19.87 1.16
C ALA A 83 -36.33 -18.56 1.16
N ASP A 84 -35.85 -18.13 2.32
CA ASP A 84 -35.08 -16.91 2.50
C ASP A 84 -33.99 -17.03 3.57
N ARG A 85 -33.21 -15.95 3.70
CA ARG A 85 -32.07 -15.88 4.61
C ARG A 85 -32.47 -15.96 6.08
N ARG A 86 -33.62 -15.39 6.45
CA ARG A 86 -34.11 -15.43 7.84
C ARG A 86 -34.47 -16.85 8.23
N GLN A 87 -35.14 -17.57 7.35
CA GLN A 87 -35.46 -18.98 7.54
C GLN A 87 -34.20 -19.84 7.59
N LEU A 88 -33.20 -19.58 6.74
CA LEU A 88 -31.90 -20.25 6.81
C LEU A 88 -31.26 -20.06 8.20
N HIS A 89 -31.15 -18.82 8.68
CA HIS A 89 -30.57 -18.53 10.00
C HIS A 89 -31.32 -19.27 11.13
N HIS A 90 -32.64 -19.29 11.08
CA HIS A 90 -33.47 -20.02 12.05
C HIS A 90 -33.16 -21.52 12.03
N ARG A 91 -33.16 -22.13 10.85
CA ARG A 91 -32.89 -23.57 10.68
C ARG A 91 -31.48 -23.95 11.12
N ILE A 92 -30.48 -23.09 10.87
CA ILE A 92 -29.13 -23.30 11.40
C ILE A 92 -29.18 -23.31 12.93
N ALA A 93 -29.77 -22.27 13.55
CA ALA A 93 -29.85 -22.15 15.00
C ALA A 93 -30.58 -23.34 15.67
N GLU A 94 -31.69 -23.81 15.09
CA GLU A 94 -32.43 -24.97 15.59
C GLU A 94 -31.63 -26.27 15.50
N SER A 95 -30.83 -26.42 14.45
CA SER A 95 -30.17 -27.69 14.12
C SER A 95 -28.73 -27.80 14.62
N THR A 96 -28.18 -26.70 15.14
CA THR A 96 -26.81 -26.59 15.66
C THR A 96 -26.77 -25.74 16.94
N PRO A 97 -27.42 -26.20 18.02
CA PRO A 97 -27.46 -25.47 19.27
C PRO A 97 -26.03 -25.27 19.79
N GLY A 98 -25.65 -24.01 20.02
CA GLY A 98 -24.34 -23.66 20.57
C GLY A 98 -23.50 -22.73 19.71
N MET A 99 -23.66 -22.78 18.39
CA MET A 99 -22.93 -21.90 17.48
C MET A 99 -23.91 -20.94 16.80
N SER A 100 -23.54 -19.66 16.70
CA SER A 100 -24.38 -18.69 16.01
C SER A 100 -24.47 -19.00 14.52
N ALA A 101 -25.63 -18.75 13.90
CA ALA A 101 -25.81 -18.93 12.46
C ALA A 101 -24.76 -18.16 11.64
N SER A 102 -24.35 -16.98 12.10
CA SER A 102 -23.27 -16.21 11.46
C SER A 102 -21.92 -16.92 11.48
N THR A 103 -21.58 -17.63 12.56
CA THR A 103 -20.33 -18.40 12.66
C THR A 103 -20.34 -19.58 11.69
N TRP A 104 -21.47 -20.28 11.61
CA TRP A 104 -21.69 -21.34 10.62
C TRP A 104 -21.58 -20.84 9.18
N MET A 105 -22.20 -19.69 8.88
CA MET A 105 -22.11 -19.08 7.54
C MET A 105 -20.66 -18.71 7.18
N ARG A 106 -19.89 -18.17 8.15
CA ARG A 106 -18.48 -17.86 7.94
C ARG A 106 -17.65 -19.12 7.73
N GLY A 107 -17.81 -20.13 8.58
CA GLY A 107 -17.10 -21.41 8.44
C GLY A 107 -17.46 -22.17 7.17
N TRP A 108 -18.70 -22.06 6.70
CA TRP A 108 -19.11 -22.58 5.40
C TRP A 108 -18.40 -21.86 4.25
N GLY A 109 -18.29 -20.53 4.30
CA GLY A 109 -17.55 -19.76 3.31
C GLY A 109 -16.08 -20.13 3.24
N GLU A 110 -15.42 -20.29 4.39
CA GLU A 110 -14.02 -20.72 4.46
C GLU A 110 -13.84 -22.16 3.98
N ALA A 111 -14.72 -23.08 4.40
CA ALA A 111 -14.70 -24.47 3.95
C ALA A 111 -14.91 -24.59 2.43
N TRP A 112 -15.87 -23.85 1.88
CA TRP A 112 -16.12 -23.80 0.44
C TRP A 112 -14.91 -23.25 -0.32
N HIS A 113 -14.36 -22.12 0.14
CA HIS A 113 -13.18 -21.51 -0.47
C HIS A 113 -11.99 -22.47 -0.47
N ARG A 114 -11.70 -23.10 0.67
CA ARG A 114 -10.64 -24.10 0.82
C ARG A 114 -10.81 -25.28 -0.16
N LEU A 115 -12.02 -25.83 -0.28
CA LEU A 115 -12.26 -26.95 -1.20
C LEU A 115 -12.10 -26.52 -2.67
N ALA A 116 -12.42 -25.27 -3.00
CA ALA A 116 -12.21 -24.72 -4.34
C ALA A 116 -10.72 -24.52 -4.63
N GLU A 117 -9.92 -24.01 -3.68
CA GLU A 117 -8.46 -23.88 -3.82
C GLU A 117 -7.75 -25.24 -3.93
N GLU A 118 -8.22 -26.24 -3.17
CA GLU A 118 -7.72 -27.61 -3.25
C GLU A 118 -8.10 -28.30 -4.58
N GLY A 119 -9.00 -27.71 -5.37
CA GLY A 119 -9.49 -28.26 -6.63
C GLY A 119 -10.50 -29.41 -6.47
N VAL A 120 -10.93 -29.67 -5.24
CA VAL A 120 -11.95 -30.66 -4.89
C VAL A 120 -13.34 -30.19 -5.34
N LEU A 121 -13.60 -28.88 -5.23
CA LEU A 121 -14.84 -28.25 -5.64
C LEU A 121 -14.63 -27.39 -6.90
N ARG A 122 -15.55 -27.47 -7.85
CA ARG A 122 -15.57 -26.62 -9.04
C ARG A 122 -16.81 -25.72 -9.04
N PRO A 123 -16.76 -24.55 -8.38
CA PRO A 123 -17.92 -23.68 -8.22
C PRO A 123 -18.71 -23.39 -9.50
N GLY A 124 -18.03 -23.22 -10.64
CA GLY A 124 -18.66 -22.95 -11.94
C GLY A 124 -19.48 -24.09 -12.54
N ARG A 125 -19.43 -25.30 -11.97
CA ARG A 125 -20.26 -26.46 -12.40
C ARG A 125 -21.62 -26.52 -11.72
N HIS A 126 -21.85 -25.72 -10.68
CA HIS A 126 -23.08 -25.79 -9.90
C HIS A 126 -24.00 -24.62 -10.25
N SER A 127 -25.15 -24.95 -10.83
CA SER A 127 -26.23 -23.99 -11.02
C SER A 127 -27.15 -23.98 -9.80
N GLY A 128 -27.86 -22.87 -9.58
CA GLY A 128 -28.87 -22.78 -8.52
C GLY A 128 -30.01 -23.80 -8.66
N SER A 129 -30.25 -24.32 -9.88
CA SER A 129 -31.27 -25.36 -10.12
C SER A 129 -30.80 -26.75 -9.72
N ASP A 130 -29.51 -27.06 -9.83
CA ASP A 130 -28.98 -28.41 -9.56
C ASP A 130 -28.54 -28.60 -8.12
N THR A 131 -28.40 -27.49 -7.38
CA THR A 131 -27.89 -27.47 -6.01
C THR A 131 -28.77 -26.59 -5.11
N PRO A 132 -29.91 -27.11 -4.61
CA PRO A 132 -30.87 -26.33 -3.84
C PRO A 132 -30.23 -25.66 -2.62
N GLY A 133 -30.52 -24.37 -2.42
CA GLY A 133 -29.98 -23.59 -1.30
C GLY A 133 -28.58 -23.01 -1.52
N LEU A 134 -27.85 -23.41 -2.57
CA LEU A 134 -26.52 -22.86 -2.86
C LEU A 134 -26.58 -21.35 -3.09
N ALA A 135 -27.50 -20.88 -3.94
CA ALA A 135 -27.67 -19.45 -4.20
C ALA A 135 -27.91 -18.63 -2.91
N LEU A 136 -28.64 -19.20 -1.95
CA LEU A 136 -28.92 -18.55 -0.67
C LEU A 136 -27.67 -18.48 0.22
N LEU A 137 -26.84 -19.53 0.21
CA LEU A 137 -25.58 -19.56 0.94
C LEU A 137 -24.54 -18.61 0.32
N LEU A 138 -24.45 -18.57 -1.01
CA LEU A 138 -23.59 -17.65 -1.75
C LEU A 138 -23.96 -16.18 -1.46
N ALA A 139 -25.24 -15.83 -1.52
CA ALA A 139 -25.72 -14.50 -1.15
C ALA A 139 -25.45 -14.15 0.34
N GLY A 140 -25.23 -15.17 1.17
CA GLY A 140 -24.80 -15.00 2.56
C GLY A 140 -23.34 -14.58 2.71
N LEU A 141 -22.46 -14.92 1.75
CA LEU A 141 -21.02 -14.71 1.85
C LEU A 141 -20.61 -13.25 1.81
N ASP A 142 -21.35 -12.38 1.12
CA ASP A 142 -21.07 -10.94 1.06
C ASP A 142 -21.02 -10.30 2.45
N THR A 143 -21.67 -10.91 3.44
CA THR A 143 -21.67 -10.46 4.84
C THR A 143 -20.60 -11.11 5.73
N THR A 144 -19.91 -12.13 5.23
CA THR A 144 -18.91 -12.90 6.02
C THR A 144 -17.55 -12.22 6.06
N GLY A 145 -17.34 -11.16 5.27
CA GLY A 145 -16.11 -10.38 5.28
C GLY A 145 -14.90 -11.10 4.67
N ILE A 146 -15.11 -12.22 3.99
CA ILE A 146 -14.04 -12.88 3.21
C ILE A 146 -13.64 -11.91 2.09
N ARG A 147 -12.46 -11.32 2.23
CA ARG A 147 -11.88 -10.40 1.25
C ARG A 147 -10.95 -11.19 0.35
N TYR A 148 -11.26 -11.21 -0.93
CA TYR A 148 -10.33 -11.67 -1.95
C TYR A 148 -9.55 -10.46 -2.46
N SER A 149 -8.26 -10.66 -2.75
CA SER A 149 -7.46 -9.60 -3.39
C SER A 149 -7.94 -9.40 -4.81
N ALA A 150 -8.07 -8.14 -5.23
CA ALA A 150 -8.39 -7.84 -6.60
C ALA A 150 -7.30 -8.41 -7.53
N PRO A 151 -7.67 -8.94 -8.71
CA PRO A 151 -6.68 -9.35 -9.68
C PRO A 151 -5.86 -8.14 -10.13
N GLU A 152 -4.55 -8.34 -10.25
CA GLU A 152 -3.60 -7.29 -10.60
C GLU A 152 -3.05 -7.55 -12.00
N LEU A 153 -2.90 -6.48 -12.79
CA LEU A 153 -2.20 -6.57 -14.05
C LEU A 153 -0.69 -6.64 -13.82
N TYR A 154 -0.04 -7.63 -14.42
CA TYR A 154 1.37 -7.90 -14.22
C TYR A 154 2.07 -8.21 -15.55
N LEU A 155 3.18 -7.52 -15.79
CA LEU A 155 4.11 -7.78 -16.88
C LEU A 155 5.23 -8.68 -16.36
N VAL A 156 5.57 -9.76 -17.04
CA VAL A 156 6.77 -10.55 -16.77
C VAL A 156 7.93 -9.90 -17.54
N PRO A 157 8.88 -9.20 -16.88
CA PRO A 157 9.92 -8.44 -17.58
C PRO A 157 10.75 -9.30 -18.52
N ASP A 158 11.15 -10.50 -18.09
CA ASP A 158 12.05 -11.36 -18.87
C ASP A 158 11.45 -11.88 -20.18
N THR A 159 10.11 -11.97 -20.28
CA THR A 159 9.42 -12.56 -21.43
C THR A 159 8.50 -11.57 -22.15
N GLY A 160 8.35 -10.35 -21.64
CA GLY A 160 7.39 -9.36 -22.13
C GLY A 160 5.94 -9.82 -22.09
N SER A 161 5.62 -10.85 -21.30
CA SER A 161 4.29 -11.46 -21.28
C SER A 161 3.39 -10.77 -20.26
N LEU A 162 2.13 -10.50 -20.65
CA LEU A 162 1.17 -9.77 -19.82
C LEU A 162 0.07 -10.69 -19.29
N PHE A 163 -0.18 -10.65 -17.98
CA PHE A 163 -1.16 -11.48 -17.31
C PHE A 163 -1.98 -10.68 -16.30
N LEU A 164 -3.20 -11.14 -16.04
CA LEU A 164 -3.82 -10.91 -14.74
C LEU A 164 -3.29 -11.94 -13.75
N ARG A 165 -2.83 -11.46 -12.60
CA ARG A 165 -2.37 -12.28 -11.47
C ARG A 165 -3.45 -12.27 -10.39
N PHE A 166 -3.73 -13.45 -9.85
CA PHE A 166 -4.68 -13.67 -8.78
C PHE A 166 -3.92 -14.08 -7.51
N ALA A 167 -4.51 -13.79 -6.34
CA ALA A 167 -4.01 -14.36 -5.10
C ALA A 167 -4.45 -15.83 -5.01
N GLY A 168 -3.49 -16.75 -4.99
CA GLY A 168 -3.77 -18.19 -4.89
C GLY A 168 -4.29 -18.83 -6.19
N ARG A 169 -4.89 -20.01 -6.08
CA ARG A 169 -5.40 -20.75 -7.26
C ARG A 169 -6.71 -20.15 -7.76
N ALA A 170 -6.68 -19.71 -9.01
CA ALA A 170 -7.75 -19.00 -9.71
C ALA A 170 -8.52 -19.83 -10.74
N GLU A 171 -7.93 -20.92 -11.24
CA GLU A 171 -8.47 -21.79 -12.31
C GLU A 171 -9.90 -22.33 -12.07
N HIS A 172 -10.34 -22.37 -10.81
CA HIS A 172 -11.67 -22.85 -10.43
C HIS A 172 -12.49 -21.82 -9.65
N THR A 173 -11.88 -20.69 -9.28
CA THR A 173 -12.51 -19.68 -8.43
C THR A 173 -12.86 -18.41 -9.20
N TRP A 174 -12.19 -18.14 -10.32
CA TRP A 174 -12.41 -16.97 -11.15
C TRP A 174 -12.84 -17.36 -12.56
N THR A 175 -13.80 -16.60 -13.08
CA THR A 175 -14.12 -16.55 -14.50
C THR A 175 -13.71 -15.18 -15.03
N VAL A 176 -12.99 -15.16 -16.14
CA VAL A 176 -12.38 -13.94 -16.67
C VAL A 176 -12.89 -13.74 -18.08
N HIS A 177 -13.37 -12.53 -18.38
CA HIS A 177 -13.79 -12.15 -19.73
C HIS A 177 -13.08 -10.86 -20.12
N ALA A 178 -12.51 -10.81 -21.33
CA ALA A 178 -11.93 -9.60 -21.89
C ALA A 178 -12.81 -9.13 -23.05
N ASP A 179 -13.37 -7.92 -22.95
CA ASP A 179 -14.39 -7.37 -23.87
C ASP A 179 -15.53 -8.38 -24.20
N GLY A 180 -15.95 -9.17 -23.19
CA GLY A 180 -16.99 -10.19 -23.31
C GLY A 180 -16.51 -11.57 -23.80
N PHE A 181 -15.25 -11.74 -24.18
CA PHE A 181 -14.69 -13.04 -24.58
C PHE A 181 -14.08 -13.78 -23.39
N PRO A 182 -14.44 -15.05 -23.15
CA PRO A 182 -13.92 -15.81 -22.03
C PRO A 182 -12.42 -16.09 -22.21
N LEU A 183 -11.66 -15.90 -21.13
CA LEU A 183 -10.24 -16.22 -21.06
C LEU A 183 -9.99 -17.43 -20.15
N THR A 184 -8.98 -18.22 -20.49
CA THR A 184 -8.55 -19.36 -19.67
C THR A 184 -7.68 -18.87 -18.53
N VAL A 185 -8.06 -19.25 -17.31
CA VAL A 185 -7.26 -19.05 -16.10
C VAL A 185 -6.49 -20.33 -15.82
N THR A 186 -5.17 -20.23 -15.61
CA THR A 186 -4.28 -21.36 -15.36
C THR A 186 -3.54 -21.12 -14.05
N ALA A 187 -3.70 -22.03 -13.08
CA ALA A 187 -3.19 -21.85 -11.72
C ALA A 187 -3.62 -20.50 -11.13
N ASP A 188 -2.72 -19.53 -11.02
CA ASP A 188 -2.90 -18.21 -10.40
C ASP A 188 -2.88 -17.05 -11.40
N ARG A 189 -2.93 -17.33 -12.71
CA ARG A 189 -2.78 -16.31 -13.76
C ARG A 189 -3.68 -16.51 -14.96
N CYS A 190 -3.96 -15.42 -15.67
CA CYS A 190 -4.71 -15.43 -16.92
C CYS A 190 -4.00 -14.56 -17.96
N ALA A 191 -3.63 -15.15 -19.11
CA ALA A 191 -2.96 -14.42 -20.18
C ALA A 191 -3.93 -13.47 -20.89
N LEU A 192 -3.45 -12.29 -21.27
CA LEU A 192 -4.23 -11.29 -21.98
C LEU A 192 -3.83 -11.24 -23.46
N PRO A 193 -4.54 -11.96 -24.34
CA PRO A 193 -4.13 -12.15 -25.73
C PRO A 193 -4.35 -10.89 -26.59
N THR A 194 -5.14 -9.93 -26.14
CA THR A 194 -5.47 -8.73 -26.90
C THR A 194 -5.49 -7.50 -26.01
N PRO A 195 -5.22 -6.29 -26.56
CA PRO A 195 -5.32 -5.02 -25.85
C PRO A 195 -6.78 -4.62 -25.62
N SER A 196 -7.46 -5.37 -24.76
CA SER A 196 -8.85 -5.15 -24.41
C SER A 196 -9.06 -3.90 -23.58
N ARG A 197 -10.25 -3.28 -23.66
CA ARG A 197 -10.53 -2.08 -22.88
C ARG A 197 -10.74 -2.43 -21.42
N VAL A 198 -11.51 -3.49 -21.21
CA VAL A 198 -11.94 -3.94 -19.89
C VAL A 198 -11.77 -5.44 -19.79
N VAL A 199 -11.29 -5.88 -18.63
CA VAL A 199 -11.30 -7.29 -18.25
C VAL A 199 -12.17 -7.46 -17.01
N ASP A 200 -13.26 -8.18 -17.18
CA ASP A 200 -14.20 -8.50 -16.11
C ASP A 200 -13.83 -9.83 -15.47
N CYS A 201 -13.48 -9.77 -14.20
CA CYS A 201 -13.13 -10.90 -13.37
C CYS A 201 -14.28 -11.15 -12.40
N ARG A 202 -14.94 -12.29 -12.52
CA ARG A 202 -16.02 -12.71 -11.63
C ARG A 202 -15.57 -13.89 -10.79
N HIS A 203 -15.53 -13.68 -9.49
CA HIS A 203 -15.31 -14.71 -8.50
C HIS A 203 -16.61 -15.51 -8.29
N TRP A 204 -16.49 -16.79 -7.96
CA TRP A 204 -17.66 -17.66 -7.74
C TRP A 204 -18.59 -17.18 -6.62
N SER A 205 -18.06 -16.43 -5.64
CA SER A 205 -18.87 -15.86 -4.57
C SER A 205 -19.85 -14.78 -5.05
N GLY A 206 -19.70 -14.32 -6.30
CA GLY A 206 -20.46 -13.20 -6.87
C GLY A 206 -19.69 -11.89 -6.93
N ALA A 207 -18.52 -11.81 -6.29
CA ALA A 207 -17.67 -10.63 -6.36
C ALA A 207 -17.19 -10.39 -7.81
N THR A 208 -17.35 -9.17 -8.28
CA THR A 208 -16.95 -8.73 -9.63
C THR A 208 -15.87 -7.67 -9.52
N HIS A 209 -14.79 -7.85 -10.27
CA HIS A 209 -13.71 -6.90 -10.40
C HIS A 209 -13.52 -6.56 -11.86
N THR A 210 -13.59 -5.28 -12.18
CA THR A 210 -13.36 -4.76 -13.53
C THR A 210 -11.98 -4.13 -13.54
N VAL A 211 -11.08 -4.69 -14.35
CA VAL A 211 -9.74 -4.14 -14.58
C VAL A 211 -9.79 -3.32 -15.87
N ALA A 212 -9.68 -2.00 -15.75
CA ALA A 212 -9.48 -1.13 -16.90
C ALA A 212 -8.07 -1.38 -17.45
N LEU A 213 -8.00 -1.94 -18.66
CA LEU A 213 -6.74 -2.38 -19.25
C LEU A 213 -6.22 -1.38 -20.27
N VAL A 214 -7.01 -0.99 -21.26
CA VAL A 214 -6.61 0.05 -22.24
C VAL A 214 -7.71 1.10 -22.34
N ASP A 215 -7.41 2.32 -21.92
CA ASP A 215 -8.25 3.48 -22.22
C ASP A 215 -7.91 3.98 -23.64
N PRO A 216 -8.87 4.02 -24.59
CA PRO A 216 -8.61 4.58 -25.91
C PRO A 216 -8.14 6.05 -25.91
N ALA A 217 -8.47 6.83 -24.87
CA ALA A 217 -8.04 8.21 -24.73
C ALA A 217 -6.62 8.33 -24.13
N ASP A 218 -6.16 7.33 -23.37
CA ASP A 218 -4.82 7.25 -22.80
C ASP A 218 -4.32 5.80 -22.77
N PRO A 219 -3.90 5.24 -23.92
CA PRO A 219 -3.60 3.82 -24.04
C PRO A 219 -2.21 3.45 -23.47
N LEU A 220 -1.51 4.38 -22.82
CA LEU A 220 -0.17 4.13 -22.29
C LEU A 220 -0.24 3.32 -20.99
N LEU A 221 0.33 2.11 -21.02
CA LEU A 221 0.54 1.29 -19.83
C LEU A 221 2.00 1.38 -19.37
N VAL A 222 2.18 1.56 -18.07
CA VAL A 222 3.50 1.72 -17.45
C VAL A 222 3.62 0.76 -16.29
N PHE A 223 4.66 -0.06 -16.30
CA PHE A 223 4.97 -0.99 -15.23
C PHE A 223 6.27 -0.58 -14.54
N ASP A 224 6.37 -0.80 -13.24
CA ASP A 224 7.62 -0.63 -12.52
C ASP A 224 8.67 -1.68 -12.94
N GLU A 225 9.87 -1.62 -12.35
CA GLU A 225 10.93 -2.59 -12.67
C GLU A 225 10.55 -4.04 -12.33
N GLY A 226 9.64 -4.23 -11.37
CA GLY A 226 9.12 -5.53 -10.97
C GLY A 226 7.98 -6.03 -11.85
N GLY A 227 7.52 -5.25 -12.84
CA GLY A 227 6.40 -5.62 -13.70
C GLY A 227 5.01 -5.32 -13.13
N THR A 228 4.93 -4.60 -12.01
CA THR A 228 3.64 -4.17 -11.44
C THR A 228 3.12 -2.94 -12.17
N LEU A 229 1.83 -2.91 -12.51
CA LEU A 229 1.22 -1.76 -13.16
C LEU A 229 1.25 -0.53 -12.26
N VAL A 230 1.82 0.57 -12.76
CA VAL A 230 1.74 1.89 -12.13
C VAL A 230 0.41 2.52 -12.54
N ALA A 231 -0.43 2.85 -11.57
CA ALA A 231 -1.74 3.45 -11.83
C ALA A 231 -1.63 4.72 -12.70
N SER A 232 -2.58 4.93 -13.61
CA SER A 232 -2.56 6.03 -14.59
C SER A 232 -2.46 7.42 -13.94
N ASP A 233 -3.04 7.59 -12.74
CA ASP A 233 -3.02 8.83 -11.97
C ASP A 233 -1.74 9.04 -11.13
N ASP A 234 -0.95 7.99 -10.93
CA ASP A 234 0.26 8.05 -10.12
C ASP A 234 1.45 8.60 -10.90
N ALA A 235 2.36 9.24 -10.15
CA ALA A 235 3.65 9.63 -10.70
C ALA A 235 4.49 8.39 -11.01
N LEU A 236 5.22 8.43 -12.13
CA LEU A 236 6.09 7.35 -12.56
C LEU A 236 7.32 7.26 -11.63
N PRO A 237 7.79 6.05 -11.26
CA PRO A 237 9.02 5.89 -10.50
C PRO A 237 10.23 6.57 -11.16
N ASN A 238 11.13 7.12 -10.34
CA ASN A 238 12.45 7.57 -10.79
C ASN A 238 13.39 6.36 -10.86
N GLY A 239 14.05 6.16 -12.00
CA GLY A 239 14.88 4.99 -12.27
C GLY A 239 14.59 4.46 -13.65
N SER A 240 13.97 3.29 -13.73
CA SER A 240 13.47 2.75 -14.99
C SER A 240 12.07 2.18 -14.85
N VAL A 241 11.33 2.16 -15.97
CA VAL A 241 9.98 1.62 -16.07
C VAL A 241 9.84 0.87 -17.39
N TRP A 242 8.93 -0.09 -17.44
CA TRP A 242 8.49 -0.69 -18.69
C TRP A 242 7.32 0.08 -19.27
N LEU A 243 7.41 0.46 -20.53
CA LEU A 243 6.34 1.13 -21.27
C LEU A 243 5.76 0.16 -22.30
N LEU A 244 4.44 -0.02 -22.27
CA LEU A 244 3.68 -0.69 -23.30
C LEU A 244 2.81 0.38 -24.00
N HIS A 245 3.14 0.66 -25.26
CA HIS A 245 2.57 1.79 -26.02
C HIS A 245 2.09 1.30 -27.42
N PRO A 246 0.99 1.81 -27.98
CA PRO A 246 0.58 1.46 -29.34
C PRO A 246 1.57 2.05 -30.36
N GLY A 247 2.40 1.19 -30.95
CA GLY A 247 3.58 1.57 -31.73
C GLY A 247 4.72 2.14 -30.90
N GLU A 248 5.88 2.32 -31.53
CA GLU A 248 7.05 2.90 -30.85
C GLU A 248 6.76 4.36 -30.45
N PRO A 249 6.92 4.75 -29.17
CA PRO A 249 6.58 6.09 -28.71
C PRO A 249 7.58 7.12 -29.28
N PRO A 250 7.12 8.16 -30.00
CA PRO A 250 8.01 9.16 -30.59
C PRO A 250 8.62 10.07 -29.51
N ALA A 251 9.61 10.89 -29.88
CA ALA A 251 10.23 11.85 -28.96
C ALA A 251 9.22 12.79 -28.28
N ALA A 252 8.13 13.15 -28.98
CA ALA A 252 7.04 13.98 -28.45
C ALA A 252 6.21 13.32 -27.32
N ALA A 253 6.39 12.02 -27.08
CA ALA A 253 5.80 11.30 -25.94
C ALA A 253 6.57 11.53 -24.62
N PHE A 254 7.75 12.16 -24.68
CA PHE A 254 8.63 12.36 -23.54
C PHE A 254 8.87 13.85 -23.29
N ARG A 255 8.88 14.25 -22.02
CA ARG A 255 9.12 15.64 -21.61
C ARG A 255 10.57 15.85 -21.21
N ALA A 256 11.47 15.59 -22.17
CA ALA A 256 12.91 15.88 -22.20
C ALA A 256 13.59 14.78 -23.02
N THR A 257 14.52 14.02 -22.44
CA THR A 257 15.31 13.03 -23.17
C THR A 257 14.67 11.64 -23.08
N ARG A 258 14.39 11.03 -24.24
CA ARG A 258 14.02 9.61 -24.34
C ARG A 258 15.28 8.76 -24.24
N ARG A 259 15.34 7.85 -23.26
CA ARG A 259 16.43 6.88 -23.09
C ARG A 259 15.86 5.46 -22.95
N ILE A 260 15.96 4.69 -24.01
CA ILE A 260 15.54 3.28 -24.04
C ILE A 260 16.73 2.45 -23.56
N ALA A 261 16.54 1.68 -22.48
CA ALA A 261 17.54 0.75 -21.98
C ALA A 261 17.47 -0.59 -22.71
N GLU A 262 16.25 -1.04 -23.01
CA GLU A 262 15.98 -2.35 -23.58
C GLU A 262 14.65 -2.33 -24.34
N GLU A 263 14.55 -3.13 -25.38
CA GLU A 263 13.31 -3.37 -26.13
C GLU A 263 13.04 -4.87 -26.19
N LEU A 264 11.78 -5.25 -25.96
CA LEU A 264 11.32 -6.62 -26.03
C LEU A 264 10.19 -6.75 -27.05
N SER A 265 9.93 -7.99 -27.48
CA SER A 265 8.71 -8.27 -28.22
C SER A 265 7.49 -7.97 -27.35
N ALA A 266 6.51 -7.27 -27.93
CA ALA A 266 5.24 -7.04 -27.26
C ALA A 266 4.55 -8.37 -26.91
N PRO A 267 3.64 -8.37 -25.91
CA PRO A 267 2.91 -9.58 -25.53
C PRO A 267 2.22 -10.26 -26.72
N ALA A 268 2.06 -11.58 -26.67
CA ALA A 268 1.40 -12.33 -27.74
C ALA A 268 0.01 -11.75 -28.04
N GLY A 269 -0.24 -11.44 -29.32
CA GLY A 269 -1.47 -10.80 -29.80
C GLY A 269 -1.54 -9.28 -29.64
N TRP A 270 -0.47 -8.66 -29.13
CA TRP A 270 -0.26 -7.20 -29.07
C TRP A 270 0.67 -6.70 -30.18
N GLY A 271 0.64 -7.30 -31.38
CA GLY A 271 1.64 -7.05 -32.43
C GLY A 271 1.69 -5.64 -33.02
N GLN A 272 0.79 -4.73 -32.62
CA GLN A 272 0.84 -3.30 -32.96
C GLN A 272 1.32 -2.43 -31.80
N TRP A 273 1.77 -3.06 -30.71
CA TRP A 273 2.30 -2.41 -29.54
C TRP A 273 3.81 -2.56 -29.49
N TRP A 274 4.42 -1.60 -28.84
CA TRP A 274 5.83 -1.58 -28.53
C TRP A 274 6.00 -1.77 -27.03
N LEU A 275 6.95 -2.62 -26.66
CA LEU A 275 7.33 -2.85 -25.27
C LEU A 275 8.81 -2.53 -25.10
N GLY A 276 9.13 -1.58 -24.23
CA GLY A 276 10.52 -1.29 -23.91
C GLY A 276 10.71 -0.71 -22.53
N ARG A 277 11.91 -0.96 -21.99
CA ARG A 277 12.36 -0.42 -20.72
C ARG A 277 12.96 0.95 -20.96
N VAL A 278 12.44 1.96 -20.27
CA VAL A 278 12.85 3.35 -20.40
C VAL A 278 13.43 3.85 -19.08
N LEU A 279 14.56 4.55 -19.17
CA LEU A 279 15.15 5.26 -18.03
C LEU A 279 14.42 6.58 -17.82
N THR A 280 13.84 6.79 -16.64
CA THR A 280 12.96 7.92 -16.33
C THR A 280 13.68 9.10 -15.69
N ALA A 281 14.94 8.93 -15.27
CA ALA A 281 15.74 9.96 -14.59
C ALA A 281 15.75 11.30 -15.33
N ASP A 282 15.84 11.27 -16.66
CA ASP A 282 15.92 12.45 -17.54
C ASP A 282 14.64 12.71 -18.34
N ALA A 283 13.59 11.92 -18.14
CA ALA A 283 12.39 11.97 -19.00
C ALA A 283 11.39 13.05 -18.59
N GLY A 284 11.40 13.50 -17.32
CA GLY A 284 10.53 14.55 -16.77
C GLY A 284 9.05 14.13 -16.62
N ALA A 285 8.43 13.71 -17.71
CA ALA A 285 7.09 13.15 -17.80
C ALA A 285 6.96 12.32 -19.09
N ILE A 286 6.03 11.38 -19.11
CA ILE A 286 5.73 10.53 -20.27
C ILE A 286 4.22 10.59 -20.53
N ARG A 287 3.78 10.50 -21.79
CA ARG A 287 2.36 10.44 -22.16
C ARG A 287 2.13 9.45 -23.30
N ALA A 288 0.89 9.00 -23.50
CA ALA A 288 0.52 8.38 -24.76
C ALA A 288 0.65 9.41 -25.91
N TYR A 289 1.18 8.99 -27.05
CA TYR A 289 1.22 9.81 -28.25
C TYR A 289 0.94 8.94 -29.47
N LEU A 290 -0.21 9.15 -30.09
CA LEU A 290 -0.63 8.44 -31.29
C LEU A 290 -0.81 9.40 -32.45
N VAL A 291 -0.78 8.86 -33.67
CA VAL A 291 -1.15 9.58 -34.88
C VAL A 291 -2.38 8.90 -35.45
N ALA A 292 -3.50 9.62 -35.51
CA ALA A 292 -4.74 9.13 -36.10
C ALA A 292 -4.57 8.91 -37.61
N ARG A 293 -5.53 8.21 -38.23
CA ARG A 293 -5.47 7.88 -39.68
C ARG A 293 -5.43 9.11 -40.59
N ASP A 294 -5.95 10.25 -40.13
CA ASP A 294 -5.94 11.53 -40.84
C ASP A 294 -4.66 12.34 -40.60
N GLY A 295 -3.69 11.78 -39.85
CA GLY A 295 -2.44 12.44 -39.49
C GLY A 295 -2.53 13.30 -38.22
N THR A 296 -3.71 13.42 -37.58
CA THR A 296 -3.87 14.23 -36.38
C THR A 296 -3.20 13.57 -35.17
N PRO A 297 -2.36 14.29 -34.40
CA PRO A 297 -1.79 13.74 -33.18
C PRO A 297 -2.88 13.61 -32.10
N VAL A 298 -2.95 12.45 -31.48
CA VAL A 298 -3.80 12.16 -30.31
C VAL A 298 -2.86 12.01 -29.12
N GLU A 299 -2.95 12.97 -28.20
CA GLU A 299 -2.05 13.07 -27.07
C GLU A 299 -2.77 12.71 -25.77
N GLY A 300 -2.23 11.73 -25.04
CA GLY A 300 -2.71 11.37 -23.71
C GLY A 300 -2.24 12.38 -22.65
N ARG A 301 -2.61 12.10 -21.39
CA ARG A 301 -2.20 12.93 -20.26
C ARG A 301 -0.72 12.76 -19.96
N TRP A 302 -0.05 13.85 -19.56
CA TRP A 302 1.29 13.77 -19.01
C TRP A 302 1.30 13.08 -17.65
N ARG A 303 2.03 11.96 -17.55
CA ARG A 303 2.36 11.25 -16.31
C ARG A 303 3.73 11.73 -15.81
N PRO A 304 3.79 12.52 -14.73
CA PRO A 304 5.06 13.07 -14.25
C PRO A 304 5.94 11.97 -13.66
N VAL A 305 7.25 12.06 -13.85
CA VAL A 305 8.19 11.18 -13.13
C VAL A 305 8.45 11.77 -11.74
N ALA A 306 8.36 10.94 -10.71
CA ALA A 306 8.60 11.30 -9.32
C ALA A 306 10.01 11.88 -9.16
N GLY A 307 10.11 13.04 -8.51
CA GLY A 307 11.40 13.73 -8.36
C GLY A 307 11.92 14.44 -9.62
N SER A 308 11.30 14.27 -10.79
CA SER A 308 11.78 14.85 -12.07
C SER A 308 11.27 16.29 -12.35
N GLY A 309 11.07 17.10 -11.30
CA GLY A 309 11.08 18.56 -11.46
C GLY A 309 9.84 19.25 -12.02
N SER A 310 8.61 18.72 -11.83
CA SER A 310 7.38 19.49 -12.18
C SER A 310 6.77 20.28 -11.00
N GLY A 311 7.28 20.11 -9.78
CA GLY A 311 6.88 20.88 -8.59
C GLY A 311 8.07 21.56 -7.92
N ALA A 312 7.81 22.62 -7.15
CA ALA A 312 8.82 23.23 -6.29
C ALA A 312 9.31 22.20 -5.26
N ALA A 313 10.63 21.99 -5.20
CA ALA A 313 11.27 21.02 -4.31
C ALA A 313 12.21 21.72 -3.33
N LEU A 314 12.11 21.39 -2.05
CA LEU A 314 12.96 21.93 -0.98
C LEU A 314 14.05 20.93 -0.63
N HIS A 315 15.28 21.42 -0.52
CA HIS A 315 16.46 20.63 -0.20
C HIS A 315 17.12 21.21 1.07
N PRO A 316 16.81 20.69 2.26
CA PRO A 316 17.28 21.25 3.54
C PRO A 316 18.74 20.97 3.89
N GLY A 317 19.48 20.26 3.03
CA GLY A 317 20.86 19.88 3.30
C GLY A 317 20.96 18.68 4.23
N GLU A 318 22.15 18.47 4.80
CA GLU A 318 22.42 17.41 5.75
C GLU A 318 21.91 17.80 7.14
N ALA A 319 21.18 16.89 7.80
CA ALA A 319 20.75 17.09 9.17
C ALA A 319 21.94 16.96 10.12
N VAL A 320 21.93 17.74 11.20
CA VAL A 320 22.93 17.64 12.27
C VAL A 320 22.72 16.32 13.00
N GLU A 321 23.63 15.37 12.79
CA GLU A 321 23.55 14.04 13.40
C GLU A 321 23.40 14.15 14.93
N GLY A 322 22.33 13.55 15.45
CA GLY A 322 22.03 13.54 16.88
C GLY A 322 21.37 14.80 17.43
N LEU A 323 20.80 15.67 16.59
CA LEU A 323 20.04 16.84 17.01
C LEU A 323 18.64 16.84 16.39
N VAL A 324 17.61 16.94 17.24
CA VAL A 324 16.20 17.03 16.81
C VAL A 324 15.48 18.16 17.55
N ASP A 325 14.38 18.64 16.99
CA ASP A 325 13.53 19.64 17.65
C ASP A 325 12.55 19.02 18.66
N GLY A 326 11.74 19.86 19.31
CA GLY A 326 10.70 19.42 20.25
C GLY A 326 9.62 18.51 19.66
N HIS A 327 9.56 18.35 18.32
CA HIS A 327 8.62 17.48 17.61
C HIS A 327 9.32 16.30 16.92
N ASP A 328 10.58 15.99 17.30
CA ASP A 328 11.40 14.93 16.68
C ASP A 328 11.74 15.20 15.19
N ASN A 329 11.62 16.44 14.71
CA ASN A 329 12.08 16.77 13.36
C ASN A 329 13.60 16.99 13.33
N PRO A 330 14.28 16.68 12.21
CA PRO A 330 15.69 16.97 12.04
C PRO A 330 15.99 18.47 12.12
N VAL A 331 17.16 18.80 12.69
CA VAL A 331 17.71 20.15 12.69
C VAL A 331 18.80 20.27 11.64
N TYR A 332 18.79 21.35 10.85
CA TYR A 332 19.74 21.57 9.77
C TYR A 332 20.74 22.69 10.13
N ALA A 333 22.02 22.49 9.79
CA ALA A 333 23.08 23.45 10.05
C ALA A 333 23.18 24.56 8.98
N GLN A 334 22.39 24.49 7.92
CA GLN A 334 22.41 25.45 6.82
C GLN A 334 20.97 25.77 6.38
N PRO A 335 20.72 26.99 5.89
CA PRO A 335 19.47 27.29 5.20
C PRO A 335 19.24 26.31 4.02
N PRO A 336 18.00 25.87 3.78
CA PRO A 336 17.66 25.02 2.64
C PRO A 336 17.90 25.73 1.30
N THR A 337 18.10 24.94 0.25
CA THR A 337 17.98 25.39 -1.14
C THR A 337 16.65 24.96 -1.73
N LEU A 338 16.23 25.63 -2.81
CA LEU A 338 14.95 25.40 -3.47
C LEU A 338 15.16 25.19 -4.97
N ASN A 339 14.56 24.13 -5.51
CA ASN A 339 14.51 23.89 -6.95
C ASN A 339 13.09 24.21 -7.45
N LEU A 340 12.99 25.25 -8.26
CA LEU A 340 11.74 25.77 -8.80
C LEU A 340 11.62 25.44 -10.30
N PRO A 341 10.47 24.92 -10.77
CA PRO A 341 10.24 24.74 -12.20
C PRO A 341 10.30 26.08 -12.95
N ILE A 342 11.14 26.17 -13.98
CA ILE A 342 11.18 27.33 -14.89
C ILE A 342 9.95 27.25 -15.81
N ALA A 343 9.18 28.35 -15.87
CA ALA A 343 8.02 28.45 -16.76
C ALA A 343 8.01 29.84 -17.44
N PRO A 344 8.01 29.91 -18.79
CA PRO A 344 7.97 31.18 -19.50
C PRO A 344 6.76 32.03 -19.09
N GLY A 345 7.00 33.31 -18.79
CA GLY A 345 5.94 34.28 -18.47
C GLY A 345 5.27 34.10 -17.10
N ARG A 346 5.83 33.28 -16.19
CA ARG A 346 5.30 33.12 -14.83
C ARG A 346 6.41 33.20 -13.79
N THR A 347 6.24 34.04 -12.77
CA THR A 347 7.15 34.16 -11.63
C THR A 347 6.67 33.32 -10.44
N TRP A 348 7.63 32.83 -9.67
CA TRP A 348 7.44 32.26 -8.35
C TRP A 348 7.59 33.36 -7.30
N ARG A 349 6.72 33.34 -6.29
CA ARG A 349 6.85 34.12 -5.05
C ARG A 349 7.26 33.17 -3.94
N VAL A 350 8.48 33.36 -3.41
CA VAL A 350 9.05 32.54 -2.34
C VAL A 350 9.04 33.36 -1.06
N GLU A 351 8.47 32.81 0.01
CA GLU A 351 8.29 33.45 1.32
C GLU A 351 8.93 32.54 2.39
N VAL A 352 9.77 33.12 3.25
CA VAL A 352 10.35 32.47 4.42
C VAL A 352 9.83 33.18 5.67
N GLN A 353 9.15 32.44 6.54
CA GLN A 353 8.55 32.98 7.76
C GLN A 353 9.09 32.26 9.00
N ASN A 354 9.64 33.00 9.98
CA ASN A 354 10.01 32.41 11.28
C ASN A 354 8.75 32.25 12.16
N ARG A 355 8.51 31.06 12.71
CA ARG A 355 7.34 30.76 13.56
C ARG A 355 7.57 30.92 15.06
N ASP A 356 8.83 30.97 15.50
CA ASP A 356 9.17 30.88 16.92
C ASP A 356 9.49 32.24 17.55
N VAL A 357 9.61 33.30 16.74
CA VAL A 357 9.98 34.63 17.23
C VAL A 357 8.73 35.44 17.54
N THR A 358 8.73 36.13 18.69
CA THR A 358 7.69 37.08 19.14
C THR A 358 7.42 38.23 18.16
N ARG A 359 8.34 38.46 17.22
CA ARG A 359 8.13 39.24 16.00
C ARG A 359 8.13 38.32 14.79
N PRO A 360 7.04 38.27 14.01
CA PRO A 360 7.02 37.50 12.77
C PRO A 360 8.06 38.07 11.80
N PHE A 361 9.10 37.30 11.50
CA PHE A 361 10.00 37.55 10.38
C PHE A 361 9.34 36.98 9.13
N VAL A 362 9.21 37.78 8.07
CA VAL A 362 8.77 37.35 6.75
C VAL A 362 9.70 37.99 5.73
N ALA A 363 10.46 37.17 5.01
CA ALA A 363 11.25 37.59 3.86
C ALA A 363 10.65 37.00 2.59
N GLU A 364 10.70 37.75 1.50
CA GLU A 364 10.10 37.35 0.23
C GLU A 364 11.03 37.65 -0.94
N ARG A 365 10.99 36.78 -1.96
CA ARG A 365 11.68 36.97 -3.23
C ARG A 365 10.85 36.45 -4.39
N GLU A 366 10.87 37.19 -5.50
CA GLU A 366 10.39 36.71 -6.78
C GLU A 366 11.51 35.96 -7.53
N SER A 367 11.16 34.89 -8.25
CA SER A 367 12.08 34.11 -9.06
C SER A 367 11.43 33.62 -10.36
N LEU A 368 12.20 33.56 -11.44
CA LEU A 368 11.76 32.96 -12.71
C LEU A 368 11.77 31.42 -12.67
N GLY A 369 12.28 30.83 -11.59
CA GLY A 369 12.52 29.39 -11.46
C GLY A 369 14.01 29.05 -11.40
N GLY A 370 14.34 27.77 -11.44
CA GLY A 370 15.70 27.25 -11.32
C GLY A 370 16.11 26.93 -9.88
N HIS A 371 17.40 26.76 -9.67
CA HIS A 371 17.98 26.59 -8.34
C HIS A 371 18.03 27.95 -7.62
N LEU A 372 17.55 27.99 -6.39
CA LEU A 372 17.49 29.17 -5.56
C LEU A 372 18.10 28.86 -4.19
N ASP A 373 19.19 29.54 -3.87
CA ASP A 373 19.72 29.60 -2.52
C ASP A 373 18.82 30.53 -1.68
N LEU A 374 18.36 30.03 -0.53
CA LEU A 374 17.50 30.80 0.37
C LEU A 374 18.29 31.52 1.46
N ALA A 375 19.62 31.38 1.56
CA ALA A 375 20.42 31.98 2.62
C ALA A 375 20.11 33.48 2.87
N ASP A 376 19.96 34.26 1.80
CA ASP A 376 19.64 35.70 1.87
C ASP A 376 18.23 36.01 2.42
N LEU A 377 17.34 35.00 2.47
CA LEU A 377 15.98 35.11 3.01
C LEU A 377 15.88 34.66 4.47
N PHE A 378 16.97 34.20 5.07
CA PHE A 378 17.00 33.86 6.49
C PHE A 378 17.70 34.97 7.29
N PRO A 379 17.37 35.14 8.58
CA PRO A 379 18.22 35.94 9.46
C PRO A 379 19.60 35.28 9.57
N THR A 380 20.67 36.06 9.71
CA THR A 380 22.04 35.54 9.83
C THR A 380 22.58 35.79 11.24
N PRO A 381 22.85 34.76 12.09
CA PRO A 381 22.67 33.35 11.80
C PRO A 381 21.20 32.92 11.90
N ALA A 382 20.82 31.90 11.13
CA ALA A 382 19.48 31.37 11.09
C ALA A 382 19.22 30.48 12.30
N LEU A 383 18.34 30.93 13.20
CA LEU A 383 17.93 30.19 14.38
C LEU A 383 16.40 30.17 14.52
N GLY A 384 15.82 28.97 14.48
CA GLY A 384 14.40 28.75 14.74
C GLY A 384 13.72 27.79 13.77
N ARG A 385 12.39 27.71 13.86
CA ARG A 385 11.54 27.00 12.91
C ARG A 385 11.00 27.95 11.85
N PHE A 386 11.29 27.64 10.61
CA PHE A 386 10.95 28.44 9.45
C PHE A 386 9.92 27.73 8.58
N ARG A 387 8.87 28.45 8.20
CA ARG A 387 7.92 28.05 7.17
C ARG A 387 8.37 28.63 5.84
N ILE A 388 8.49 27.78 4.83
CA ILE A 388 8.89 28.14 3.48
C ILE A 388 7.72 27.88 2.55
N ARG A 389 7.27 28.93 1.87
CA ARG A 389 6.23 28.86 0.86
C ARG A 389 6.77 29.27 -0.49
N ALA A 390 6.49 28.50 -1.52
CA ALA A 390 6.74 28.89 -2.90
C ALA A 390 5.43 28.82 -3.68
N ARG A 391 4.96 29.93 -4.21
CA ARG A 391 3.69 30.02 -4.93
C ARG A 391 3.91 30.53 -6.35
N ARG A 392 3.10 30.04 -7.29
CA ARG A 392 3.06 30.51 -8.68
C ARG A 392 1.60 30.68 -9.09
N ALA A 393 1.30 31.69 -9.89
CA ALA A 393 -0.05 31.91 -10.43
C ALA A 393 -0.55 30.66 -11.18
N GLY A 394 -1.73 30.16 -10.78
CA GLY A 394 -2.40 29.01 -11.41
C GLY A 394 -1.62 27.69 -11.33
N GLY A 395 -0.66 27.54 -10.40
CA GLY A 395 0.15 26.33 -10.24
C GLY A 395 0.15 25.80 -8.81
N ARG A 396 0.57 24.54 -8.65
CA ARG A 396 0.79 23.92 -7.33
C ARG A 396 2.05 24.50 -6.68
N GLY A 397 1.90 25.05 -5.47
CA GLY A 397 2.99 25.60 -4.68
C GLY A 397 3.64 24.59 -3.74
N LEU A 398 4.64 25.07 -2.98
CA LEU A 398 5.27 24.39 -1.85
C LEU A 398 4.87 25.12 -0.56
N ASP A 399 4.66 24.37 0.52
CA ASP A 399 4.50 24.89 1.88
C ASP A 399 5.09 23.86 2.87
N ARG A 400 6.23 24.18 3.49
CA ARG A 400 7.00 23.27 4.35
C ARG A 400 7.58 24.00 5.54
N ASP A 401 7.70 23.29 6.66
CA ASP A 401 8.43 23.78 7.83
C ASP A 401 9.80 23.10 7.89
N VAL A 402 10.83 23.84 8.30
CA VAL A 402 12.19 23.37 8.56
C VAL A 402 12.70 23.97 9.86
N THR A 403 13.53 23.24 10.59
CA THR A 403 14.20 23.73 11.80
C THR A 403 15.67 23.95 11.50
N VAL A 404 16.14 25.19 11.62
CA VAL A 404 17.51 25.58 11.29
C VAL A 404 18.21 26.12 12.54
N ALA A 405 19.42 25.62 12.78
CA ALA A 405 20.37 26.15 13.74
C ALA A 405 21.71 26.32 13.02
N GLU A 406 21.88 27.46 12.35
CA GLU A 406 22.95 27.68 11.39
C GLU A 406 24.33 27.46 12.02
N GLY A 407 25.15 26.65 11.36
CA GLY A 407 26.52 26.32 11.73
C GLY A 407 26.67 25.48 13.01
N VAL A 408 25.59 25.13 13.72
CA VAL A 408 25.66 24.28 14.91
C VAL A 408 26.11 22.87 14.53
N ARG A 409 27.04 22.32 15.31
CA ARG A 409 27.54 20.95 15.15
C ARG A 409 27.49 20.20 16.47
N VAL A 410 27.28 18.90 16.39
CA VAL A 410 27.31 17.99 17.54
C VAL A 410 28.42 16.96 17.34
N ARG A 411 29.20 16.69 18.38
CA ARG A 411 30.19 15.61 18.41
C ARG A 411 29.98 14.75 19.63
N SER A 412 29.85 13.44 19.45
CA SER A 412 29.71 12.48 20.55
C SER A 412 30.94 11.60 20.69
N HIS A 413 31.32 11.31 21.93
CA HIS A 413 32.31 10.30 22.27
C HIS A 413 31.75 9.33 23.32
N PRO A 414 31.54 8.04 22.98
CA PRO A 414 31.76 7.43 21.66
C PRO A 414 30.77 7.94 20.60
N ARG A 415 31.13 7.83 19.32
CA ARG A 415 30.28 8.28 18.20
C ARG A 415 28.94 7.56 18.17
N VAL A 416 28.97 6.24 18.42
CA VAL A 416 27.80 5.39 18.57
C VAL A 416 27.85 4.75 19.95
N ARG A 417 26.76 4.87 20.70
CA ARG A 417 26.65 4.26 22.04
C ARG A 417 26.19 2.81 21.90
N LEU A 418 26.91 1.88 22.51
CA LEU A 418 26.54 0.46 22.50
C LEU A 418 25.73 0.12 23.75
N LEU A 419 24.95 -0.96 23.65
CA LEU A 419 24.28 -1.56 24.80
C LEU A 419 25.31 -2.39 25.57
N THR A 420 25.52 -2.07 26.83
CA THR A 420 26.35 -2.85 27.76
C THR A 420 25.66 -4.17 28.13
N ALA A 421 26.42 -5.11 28.68
CA ALA A 421 25.90 -6.37 29.21
C ALA A 421 24.81 -6.21 30.28
N THR A 422 24.72 -5.03 30.92
CA THR A 422 23.70 -4.71 31.92
C THR A 422 22.40 -4.13 31.34
N GLY A 423 22.30 -4.07 30.01
CA GLY A 423 21.15 -3.47 29.31
C GLY A 423 21.12 -1.94 29.31
N ARG A 424 22.20 -1.29 29.78
CA ARG A 424 22.38 0.18 29.77
C ARG A 424 23.21 0.61 28.58
N LEU A 425 23.07 1.86 28.13
CA LEU A 425 23.96 2.43 27.10
C LEU A 425 25.33 2.77 27.69
N ASP A 426 26.36 2.79 26.84
CA ASP A 426 27.65 3.40 27.21
C ASP A 426 27.45 4.89 27.56
N VAL A 427 28.25 5.37 28.51
CA VAL A 427 28.32 6.80 28.85
C VAL A 427 28.85 7.56 27.64
N ALA A 428 28.24 8.70 27.32
CA ALA A 428 28.69 9.56 26.24
C ALA A 428 28.92 10.98 26.72
N ASP A 429 30.04 11.57 26.31
CA ASP A 429 30.24 13.02 26.35
C ASP A 429 29.89 13.58 24.97
N VAL A 430 29.02 14.59 24.95
CA VAL A 430 28.50 15.22 23.73
C VAL A 430 28.87 16.70 23.75
N ASP A 431 29.68 17.14 22.80
CA ASP A 431 30.04 18.53 22.60
C ASP A 431 29.08 19.20 21.61
N VAL A 432 28.54 20.35 21.99
CA VAL A 432 27.66 21.20 21.19
C VAL A 432 28.45 22.44 20.77
N LEU A 433 28.84 22.47 19.49
CA LEU A 433 29.68 23.53 18.94
C LEU A 433 28.78 24.55 18.23
N ALA A 434 28.53 25.68 18.90
CA ALA A 434 27.83 26.83 18.31
C ALA A 434 28.83 27.74 17.57
N PRO A 435 28.49 28.25 16.37
CA PRO A 435 29.32 29.21 15.64
C PRO A 435 29.23 30.62 16.27
N PRO A 436 30.10 31.57 15.84
CA PRO A 436 29.98 32.96 16.25
C PRO A 436 28.56 33.53 16.03
N GLY A 437 28.02 34.21 17.03
CA GLY A 437 26.66 34.75 17.00
C GLY A 437 25.59 33.80 17.55
N LEU A 438 25.92 32.53 17.82
CA LEU A 438 25.07 31.61 18.57
C LEU A 438 25.78 31.14 19.84
N ALA A 439 25.01 30.84 20.88
CA ALA A 439 25.49 30.23 22.11
C ALA A 439 24.58 29.08 22.52
N ALA A 440 25.17 27.93 22.85
CA ALA A 440 24.45 26.88 23.55
C ALA A 440 24.42 27.21 25.04
N ASP A 441 23.32 26.90 25.72
CA ASP A 441 23.25 26.97 27.18
C ASP A 441 24.18 25.94 27.85
N ARG A 442 24.50 24.86 27.14
CA ARG A 442 25.47 23.83 27.50
C ARG A 442 26.31 23.48 26.28
N ASP A 443 27.60 23.75 26.35
CA ASP A 443 28.60 23.40 25.34
C ASP A 443 29.04 21.92 25.43
N ARG A 444 28.89 21.31 26.61
CA ARG A 444 29.13 19.87 26.83
C ARG A 444 28.04 19.23 27.68
N VAL A 445 27.54 18.09 27.22
CA VAL A 445 26.50 17.29 27.89
C VAL A 445 27.00 15.88 28.10
N ARG A 446 27.00 15.41 29.34
CA ARG A 446 27.33 14.03 29.69
C ARG A 446 26.04 13.22 29.85
N LEU A 447 25.86 12.20 29.02
CA LEU A 447 24.76 11.25 29.08
C LEU A 447 25.21 9.99 29.80
N ASP A 448 24.52 9.64 30.90
CA ASP A 448 24.77 8.37 31.58
C ASP A 448 24.13 7.18 30.83
N GLY A 449 24.35 5.97 31.32
CA GLY A 449 23.83 4.76 30.66
C GLY A 449 22.31 4.54 30.71
N ARG A 450 21.56 5.41 31.40
CA ARG A 450 20.08 5.41 31.44
C ARG A 450 19.48 6.48 30.55
N GLN A 451 20.23 7.53 30.23
CA GLN A 451 19.78 8.64 29.40
C GLN A 451 20.11 8.37 27.93
N ALA A 452 19.09 8.32 27.06
CA ALA A 452 19.28 8.27 25.61
C ALA A 452 19.41 9.67 24.99
N GLU A 453 18.85 10.68 25.65
CA GLU A 453 18.77 12.05 25.16
C GLU A 453 18.89 13.09 26.29
N ALA A 454 19.16 14.34 25.91
CA ALA A 454 19.15 15.50 26.80
C ALA A 454 18.71 16.77 26.06
N ASP A 455 18.09 17.70 26.79
CA ASP A 455 17.71 19.00 26.24
C ASP A 455 18.91 19.97 26.20
N VAL A 456 18.97 20.75 25.13
CA VAL A 456 19.90 21.87 24.93
C VAL A 456 19.14 23.06 24.35
N VAL A 457 19.51 24.27 24.75
CA VAL A 457 18.92 25.50 24.20
C VAL A 457 20.01 26.27 23.46
N ILE A 458 19.78 26.52 22.17
CA ILE A 458 20.61 27.43 21.38
C ILE A 458 19.98 28.82 21.39
N ARG A 459 20.79 29.86 21.59
CA ARG A 459 20.36 31.26 21.67
C ARG A 459 21.21 32.14 20.76
N ASP A 460 20.62 33.22 20.25
CA ASP A 460 21.41 34.29 19.64
C ASP A 460 22.29 34.94 20.72
N ALA A 461 23.60 35.01 20.47
CA ALA A 461 24.60 35.51 21.40
C ALA A 461 24.85 37.02 21.28
N ARG A 462 24.15 37.73 20.39
CA ARG A 462 24.34 39.17 20.22
C ARG A 462 23.82 39.95 21.43
N PRO A 463 24.59 40.94 21.92
CA PRO A 463 24.19 41.73 23.08
C PRO A 463 22.96 42.58 22.74
N GLU A 464 21.97 42.58 23.65
CA GLU A 464 20.83 43.50 23.66
C GLU A 464 21.36 44.95 23.76
N GLY A 465 21.63 45.62 22.63
CA GLY A 465 21.97 47.06 22.69
C GLY A 465 22.86 47.66 21.60
N ALA A 466 23.34 46.90 20.60
CA ALA A 466 24.19 47.49 19.55
C ALA A 466 23.41 48.31 18.48
N GLY A 467 22.07 48.30 18.51
CA GLY A 467 21.23 49.15 17.66
C GLY A 467 20.65 50.29 18.48
N GLY A 468 21.14 51.52 18.27
CA GLY A 468 20.57 52.72 18.88
C GLY A 468 19.09 52.87 18.50
N GLY A 469 18.19 52.59 19.46
CA GLY A 469 16.75 52.77 19.28
C GLY A 469 15.89 51.81 20.12
N GLY A 470 15.80 52.07 21.44
CA GLY A 470 14.61 51.89 22.30
C GLY A 470 13.74 50.63 22.25
N SER A 471 14.14 49.52 21.63
CA SER A 471 13.34 48.31 21.53
C SER A 471 14.13 47.12 22.03
N THR A 472 13.79 46.59 23.21
CA THR A 472 14.22 45.28 23.71
C THR A 472 13.83 44.20 22.69
N ALA A 473 14.75 43.84 21.81
CA ALA A 473 14.55 42.78 20.83
C ALA A 473 14.60 41.45 21.58
N ALA A 474 13.49 40.70 21.57
CA ALA A 474 13.46 39.37 22.15
C ALA A 474 14.55 38.49 21.50
N VAL A 475 15.48 37.99 22.31
CA VAL A 475 16.56 37.12 21.86
C VAL A 475 15.95 35.81 21.36
N ALA A 476 16.22 35.48 20.09
CA ALA A 476 15.80 34.21 19.51
C ALA A 476 16.45 33.05 20.28
N HIS A 477 15.64 32.08 20.67
CA HIS A 477 16.11 30.85 21.31
C HIS A 477 15.35 29.65 20.74
N LEU A 478 16.03 28.51 20.68
CA LEU A 478 15.50 27.28 20.13
C LEU A 478 15.85 26.13 21.09
N ALA A 479 14.82 25.50 21.64
CA ALA A 479 14.95 24.30 22.45
C ALA A 479 15.06 23.06 21.57
N LEU A 480 16.12 22.28 21.76
CA LEU A 480 16.49 21.11 20.96
C LEU A 480 16.76 19.92 21.88
N ARG A 481 16.72 18.72 21.31
CA ARG A 481 17.10 17.47 21.97
C ARG A 481 18.33 16.88 21.30
N LEU A 482 19.35 16.62 22.12
CA LEU A 482 20.53 15.84 21.76
C LEU A 482 20.21 14.36 21.91
N ARG A 483 20.28 13.62 20.81
CA ARG A 483 20.06 12.17 20.75
C ARG A 483 21.20 11.52 19.94
N PRO A 484 22.40 11.34 20.54
CA PRO A 484 23.51 10.74 19.81
C PRO A 484 23.17 9.32 19.33
N PRO A 485 23.72 8.87 18.19
CA PRO A 485 23.46 7.54 17.66
C PRO A 485 23.72 6.44 18.68
N HIS A 486 22.84 5.43 18.71
CA HIS A 486 23.01 4.28 19.59
C HIS A 486 22.58 2.98 18.91
N ALA A 487 23.36 1.92 19.09
CA ALA A 487 23.06 0.58 18.62
C ALA A 487 22.09 -0.13 19.60
N ALA A 488 20.95 0.49 19.87
CA ALA A 488 19.81 -0.24 20.39
C ALA A 488 19.22 -0.96 19.18
N VAL A 489 19.48 -2.27 19.06
CA VAL A 489 18.87 -3.13 18.04
C VAL A 489 17.36 -2.87 18.08
N ARG A 490 16.82 -2.21 17.04
CA ARG A 490 15.38 -2.24 16.76
C ARG A 490 15.07 -3.71 16.45
N LYS A 491 14.46 -4.41 17.41
CA LYS A 491 13.68 -5.61 17.12
C LYS A 491 12.40 -5.20 16.43
#